data_AF-A0AA43LMG4-F1
#
_entry.id   AF-A0AA43LMG4-F1
#
_cell.length_a   1.000
_cell.length_b   1.000
_cell.length_c   1.000
_cell.angle_alpha   90.00
_cell.angle_beta   90.00
_cell.angle_gamma   90.00
#
_symmetry.space_group_name_H-M   'P 1'
#
loop_
_entity.id
_entity.type
_entity.pdbx_description
1 polymer ?
#
loop_
_entity_poly.entity_id
_entity_poly.type
_entity_poly.pdbx_seq_one_letter_code
_entity_poly.pdbx_strand_id
1 'polypeptide(L)'
;MKKLSLPECQSSANTVTWEYPSRGNLPPLKVHWYDGGIKPLRPAELSHYLAMPNSGILFVGDKGKLMSGYYGGNPYRSRRNPDITRGYEGGLLLPEESFKNFSVPPQTLLRCEKENHYKEWTDACKSGKKTVCPVELGCEMTEVALLGSLALRTGKLLKWDSKTMRITNDNEANQLIAPPYRSDWNM
;
A
#
# COMPACT_ATOMS: atom_id res chain seq x y z
N MET A 1 20.65 13.69 13.05
CA MET A 1 19.18 13.62 12.86
C MET A 1 18.80 14.58 11.73
N LYS A 2 18.04 14.16 10.72
CA LYS A 2 17.63 15.04 9.61
C LYS A 2 16.62 16.04 10.15
N LYS A 3 16.95 17.34 10.18
CA LYS A 3 16.04 18.40 10.61
C LYS A 3 15.01 18.59 9.49
N LEU A 4 13.72 18.39 9.80
CA LEU A 4 12.64 18.64 8.86
C LEU A 4 12.25 20.12 8.89
N SER A 5 11.91 20.68 7.74
CA SER A 5 11.50 22.08 7.62
C SER A 5 10.08 22.34 8.11
N LEU A 6 9.22 21.30 8.13
CA LEU A 6 7.83 21.36 8.56
C LEU A 6 7.51 20.13 9.45
N PRO A 7 8.03 20.09 10.69
CA PRO A 7 7.84 18.95 11.59
C PRO A 7 6.36 18.64 11.90
N GLU A 8 5.47 19.62 11.75
CA GLU A 8 4.02 19.50 11.89
C GLU A 8 3.33 18.80 10.70
N CYS A 9 3.96 18.80 9.52
CA CYS A 9 3.39 18.24 8.28
C CYS A 9 4.12 16.96 7.82
N GLN A 10 5.30 16.68 8.35
CA GLN A 10 6.12 15.57 7.93
C GLN A 10 6.83 14.96 9.13
N SER A 11 6.69 13.64 9.29
CA SER A 11 7.56 12.88 10.19
C SER A 11 8.78 12.36 9.43
N SER A 12 9.91 12.24 10.13
CA SER A 12 11.20 11.88 9.52
C SER A 12 11.31 10.40 9.19
N ALA A 13 10.61 9.55 9.95
CA ALA A 13 10.48 8.12 9.75
C ALA A 13 9.30 7.61 10.56
N ASN A 14 8.54 6.66 10.00
CA ASN A 14 7.32 6.16 10.64
C ASN A 14 7.19 4.66 10.46
N THR A 15 6.58 4.03 11.46
CA THR A 15 6.07 2.67 11.35
C THR A 15 4.61 2.66 11.75
N VAL A 16 3.74 2.10 10.90
CA VAL A 16 2.31 1.96 11.18
C VAL A 16 1.91 0.50 10.94
N THR A 17 1.02 -0.02 11.77
CA THR A 17 0.46 -1.36 11.59
C THR A 17 -1.06 -1.27 11.56
N TRP A 18 -1.67 -1.91 10.56
CA TRP A 18 -3.10 -2.16 10.50
C TRP A 18 -3.35 -3.65 10.70
N GLU A 19 -4.34 -3.97 11.52
CA GLU A 19 -4.80 -5.34 11.73
C GLU A 19 -6.23 -5.46 11.22
N TYR A 20 -6.41 -6.28 10.19
CA TYR A 20 -7.72 -6.62 9.64
C TYR A 20 -8.11 -8.01 10.16
N PRO A 21 -9.29 -8.16 10.78
CA PRO A 21 -9.79 -9.47 11.14
C PRO A 21 -10.12 -10.30 9.88
N SER A 22 -10.36 -11.59 10.07
CA SER A 22 -10.96 -12.43 9.02
C SER A 22 -12.29 -11.83 8.56
N ARG A 23 -12.54 -11.82 7.25
CA ARG A 23 -13.77 -11.27 6.67
C ARG A 23 -14.25 -12.15 5.51
N GLY A 24 -15.37 -12.85 5.71
CA GLY A 24 -15.84 -13.87 4.75
C GLY A 24 -14.76 -14.91 4.46
N ASN A 25 -14.40 -15.07 3.20
CA ASN A 25 -13.36 -16.02 2.75
C ASN A 25 -11.92 -15.44 2.83
N LEU A 26 -11.75 -14.22 3.34
CA LEU A 26 -10.43 -13.59 3.46
C LEU A 26 -9.87 -13.81 4.88
N PRO A 27 -8.66 -14.39 5.01
CA PRO A 27 -8.01 -14.59 6.30
C PRO A 27 -7.66 -13.24 6.96
N PRO A 28 -7.36 -13.23 8.27
CA PRO A 28 -6.85 -12.02 8.91
C PRO A 28 -5.57 -11.54 8.21
N LEU A 29 -5.41 -10.22 8.14
CA LEU A 29 -4.28 -9.59 7.46
C LEU A 29 -3.65 -8.56 8.37
N LYS A 30 -2.32 -8.66 8.56
CA LYS A 30 -1.53 -7.63 9.22
C LYS A 30 -0.72 -6.89 8.16
N VAL A 31 -0.91 -5.57 8.09
CA VAL A 31 -0.19 -4.70 7.16
C VAL A 31 0.78 -3.86 7.96
N HIS A 32 2.06 -3.91 7.60
CA HIS A 32 3.09 -3.04 8.16
C HIS A 32 3.55 -2.03 7.13
N TRP A 33 3.58 -0.76 7.51
CA TRP A 33 4.14 0.33 6.73
C TRP A 33 5.40 0.84 7.38
N TYR A 34 6.43 1.06 6.56
CA TYR A 34 7.73 1.57 6.97
C TYR A 34 8.10 2.73 6.05
N ASP A 35 8.45 3.87 6.64
CA ASP A 35 8.82 5.09 5.94
C ASP A 35 10.07 5.74 6.56
N GLY A 36 10.71 6.66 5.84
CA GLY A 36 11.89 7.40 6.30
C GLY A 36 13.17 6.56 6.34
N GLY A 37 13.25 5.54 5.50
CA GLY A 37 14.42 4.66 5.38
C GLY A 37 14.38 3.43 6.28
N ILE A 38 13.38 3.32 7.16
CA ILE A 38 13.06 2.09 7.90
C ILE A 38 12.64 1.03 6.88
N LYS A 39 13.09 -0.20 7.07
CA LYS A 39 12.73 -1.37 6.26
C LYS A 39 12.24 -2.49 7.16
N PRO A 40 11.39 -3.39 6.66
CA PRO A 40 11.13 -4.64 7.37
C PRO A 40 12.42 -5.44 7.49
N LEU A 41 12.38 -6.47 8.35
CA LEU A 41 13.47 -7.45 8.42
C LEU A 41 13.74 -8.02 7.02
N ARG A 42 15.02 -8.06 6.66
CA ARG A 42 15.47 -8.68 5.42
C ARG A 42 15.06 -10.16 5.44
N PRO A 43 14.36 -10.66 4.40
CA PRO A 43 14.10 -12.09 4.29
C PRO A 43 15.39 -12.91 4.35
N ALA A 44 15.42 -13.94 5.20
CA ALA A 44 16.59 -14.80 5.34
C ALA A 44 16.91 -15.56 4.03
N GLU A 45 15.88 -15.82 3.24
CA GLU A 45 15.96 -16.50 1.95
C GLU A 45 16.50 -15.61 0.82
N LEU A 46 16.59 -14.29 1.04
CA LEU A 46 17.13 -13.37 0.05
C LEU A 46 18.66 -13.52 -0.02
N SER A 47 19.16 -13.93 -1.19
CA SER A 47 20.59 -14.10 -1.47
C SER A 47 21.45 -12.99 -0.90
N HIS A 48 22.49 -13.35 -0.13
CA HIS A 48 23.40 -12.43 0.55
C HIS A 48 23.94 -11.29 -0.35
N TYR A 49 24.17 -11.59 -1.63
CA TYR A 49 24.70 -10.64 -2.61
C TYR A 49 23.66 -9.64 -3.16
N LEU A 50 22.38 -9.83 -2.84
CA LEU A 50 21.30 -8.98 -3.34
C LEU A 50 20.85 -8.02 -2.24
N ALA A 51 20.97 -6.71 -2.47
CA ALA A 51 20.47 -5.69 -1.55
C ALA A 51 18.93 -5.67 -1.49
N MET A 52 18.37 -5.23 -0.36
CA MET A 52 16.93 -4.94 -0.30
C MET A 52 16.60 -3.75 -1.22
N PRO A 53 15.45 -3.75 -1.93
CA PRO A 53 15.00 -2.61 -2.69
C PRO A 53 14.82 -1.38 -1.79
N ASN A 54 14.98 -0.18 -2.36
CA ASN A 54 14.78 1.07 -1.63
C ASN A 54 13.31 1.32 -1.27
N SER A 55 12.38 0.84 -2.10
CA SER A 55 10.94 0.87 -1.88
C SER A 55 10.31 -0.37 -2.49
N GLY A 56 9.16 -0.79 -1.96
CA GLY A 56 8.48 -1.98 -2.44
C GLY A 56 7.42 -2.49 -1.48
N ILE A 57 6.87 -3.64 -1.83
CA ILE A 57 5.90 -4.38 -1.02
C ILE A 57 6.49 -5.76 -0.77
N LEU A 58 6.49 -6.20 0.49
CA LEU A 58 6.87 -7.55 0.88
C LEU A 58 5.62 -8.30 1.34
N PHE A 59 5.20 -9.28 0.55
CA PHE A 59 4.18 -10.23 0.97
C PHE A 59 4.85 -11.39 1.70
N VAL A 60 4.31 -11.75 2.86
CA VAL A 60 4.78 -12.87 3.67
C VAL A 60 3.66 -13.90 3.75
N GLY A 61 3.90 -15.10 3.24
CA GLY A 61 2.98 -16.22 3.32
C GLY A 61 3.67 -17.47 3.86
N ASP A 62 2.86 -18.49 4.13
CA ASP A 62 3.31 -19.72 4.79
C ASP A 62 4.28 -20.54 3.94
N LYS A 63 4.18 -20.42 2.60
CA LYS A 63 4.99 -21.16 1.63
C LYS A 63 6.15 -20.37 1.04
N GLY A 64 6.27 -19.08 1.39
CA GLY A 64 7.27 -18.21 0.80
C GLY A 64 6.90 -16.74 0.88
N LYS A 65 7.76 -15.91 0.29
CA LYS A 65 7.61 -14.44 0.29
C LYS A 65 7.66 -13.92 -1.14
N LEU A 66 6.94 -12.84 -1.41
CA LEU A 66 7.00 -12.12 -2.68
C LEU A 66 7.49 -10.71 -2.43
N MET A 67 8.55 -10.31 -3.12
CA MET A 67 9.04 -8.94 -3.16
C MET A 67 8.58 -8.28 -4.46
N SER A 68 7.76 -7.23 -4.36
CA SER A 68 7.26 -6.44 -5.48
C SER A 68 7.77 -4.99 -5.38
N GLY A 69 7.84 -4.30 -6.52
CA GLY A 69 7.98 -2.86 -6.58
C GLY A 69 6.78 -2.14 -5.95
N TYR A 70 6.98 -0.89 -5.56
CA TYR A 70 5.96 -0.08 -4.86
C TYR A 70 4.70 0.13 -5.70
N TYR A 71 4.86 0.34 -7.01
CA TYR A 71 3.76 0.44 -7.98
C TYR A 71 3.45 -0.88 -8.69
N GLY A 72 3.85 -2.01 -8.09
CA GLY A 72 3.81 -3.33 -8.72
C GLY A 72 5.04 -3.63 -9.58
N GLY A 73 5.11 -4.90 -9.99
CA GLY A 73 6.18 -5.41 -10.85
C GLY A 73 7.47 -5.79 -10.11
N ASN A 74 8.50 -6.16 -10.86
CA ASN A 74 9.75 -6.64 -10.28
C ASN A 74 10.67 -5.50 -9.82
N PRO A 75 11.03 -5.41 -8.52
CA PRO A 75 11.87 -4.34 -8.01
C PRO A 75 13.35 -4.46 -8.44
N TYR A 76 13.76 -5.61 -8.99
CA TYR A 76 15.11 -5.88 -9.49
C TYR A 76 15.19 -5.87 -11.02
N ARG A 77 14.12 -5.49 -11.71
CA ARG A 77 14.16 -5.34 -13.18
C ARG A 77 15.14 -4.24 -13.55
N SER A 78 16.17 -4.60 -14.33
CA SER A 78 17.13 -3.62 -14.84
C SER A 78 16.45 -2.68 -15.83
N ARG A 79 16.57 -1.37 -15.61
CA ARG A 79 16.12 -0.36 -16.57
C ARG A 79 16.98 -0.33 -17.84
N ARG A 80 18.24 -0.76 -17.75
CA ARG A 80 19.18 -0.75 -18.87
C ARG A 80 19.09 -2.02 -19.71
N ASN A 81 18.93 -3.18 -19.04
CA ASN A 81 18.88 -4.49 -19.67
C ASN A 81 17.64 -5.25 -19.18
N PRO A 82 16.42 -4.91 -19.67
CA PRO A 82 15.18 -5.48 -19.16
C PRO A 82 15.07 -7.00 -19.35
N ASP A 83 15.77 -7.55 -20.34
CA ASP A 83 15.82 -8.99 -20.62
C ASP A 83 16.55 -9.78 -19.53
N ILE A 84 17.36 -9.11 -18.71
CA ILE A 84 18.07 -9.71 -17.57
C ILE A 84 17.34 -9.28 -16.30
N THR A 85 16.25 -9.99 -15.98
CA THR A 85 15.48 -9.79 -14.75
C THR A 85 15.57 -11.03 -13.87
N ARG A 86 16.03 -10.85 -12.62
CA ARG A 86 15.99 -11.92 -11.61
C ARG A 86 14.56 -12.05 -11.08
N GLY A 87 13.96 -13.23 -11.19
CA GLY A 87 12.58 -13.49 -10.79
C GLY A 87 11.59 -13.28 -11.94
N TYR A 88 10.35 -12.92 -11.60
CA TYR A 88 9.21 -12.84 -12.51
C TYR A 88 8.81 -11.38 -12.78
N GLU A 89 7.98 -11.12 -13.79
CA GLU A 89 7.48 -9.76 -14.08
C GLU A 89 6.84 -9.11 -12.85
N GLY A 90 6.08 -9.88 -12.06
CA GLY A 90 5.39 -9.42 -10.86
C GLY A 90 6.24 -9.29 -9.60
N GLY A 91 7.51 -9.71 -9.61
CA GLY A 91 8.35 -9.69 -8.40
C GLY A 91 9.36 -10.84 -8.29
N LEU A 92 10.05 -10.86 -7.16
CA LEU A 92 10.95 -11.95 -6.76
C LEU A 92 10.26 -12.83 -5.70
N LEU A 93 10.05 -14.11 -6.03
CA LEU A 93 9.56 -15.11 -5.09
C LEU A 93 10.74 -15.74 -4.32
N LEU A 94 10.56 -15.93 -3.02
CA LEU A 94 11.57 -16.44 -2.09
C LEU A 94 11.04 -17.65 -1.29
N PRO A 95 11.85 -18.69 -1.06
CA PRO A 95 13.20 -18.89 -1.61
C PRO A 95 13.15 -19.21 -3.11
N GLU A 96 14.04 -18.63 -3.91
CA GLU A 96 13.99 -18.71 -5.38
C GLU A 96 13.96 -20.14 -5.92
N GLU A 97 14.68 -21.06 -5.26
CA GLU A 97 14.74 -22.48 -5.59
C GLU A 97 13.35 -23.14 -5.61
N SER A 98 12.48 -22.81 -4.65
CA SER A 98 11.12 -23.35 -4.56
C SER A 98 10.19 -22.83 -5.66
N PHE A 99 10.59 -21.76 -6.35
CA PHE A 99 9.76 -21.08 -7.35
C PHE A 99 10.41 -21.05 -8.73
N LYS A 100 11.42 -21.88 -9.04
CA LYS A 100 12.05 -21.92 -10.39
C LYS A 100 11.08 -22.24 -11.53
N ASN A 101 10.07 -23.07 -11.24
CA ASN A 101 9.07 -23.52 -12.21
C ASN A 101 7.69 -22.92 -11.90
N PHE A 102 7.66 -21.73 -11.29
CA PHE A 102 6.40 -21.09 -10.94
C PHE A 102 5.67 -20.64 -12.22
N SER A 103 4.43 -21.10 -12.38
CA SER A 103 3.56 -20.62 -13.44
C SER A 103 2.92 -19.30 -13.03
N VAL A 104 3.25 -18.23 -13.75
CA VAL A 104 2.64 -16.91 -13.52
C VAL A 104 1.13 -17.03 -13.81
N PRO A 105 0.25 -16.58 -12.89
CA PRO A 105 -1.18 -16.64 -13.11
C PRO A 105 -1.60 -15.73 -14.27
N PRO A 106 -2.70 -16.07 -14.98
CA PRO A 106 -3.23 -15.21 -16.03
C PRO A 106 -3.65 -13.85 -15.46
N GLN A 107 -3.54 -12.81 -16.29
CA GLN A 107 -3.99 -11.47 -15.92
C GLN A 107 -5.52 -11.43 -15.89
N THR A 108 -6.10 -11.19 -14.72
CA THR A 108 -7.56 -11.17 -14.51
C THR A 108 -8.12 -9.79 -14.22
N LEU A 109 -7.27 -8.87 -13.76
CA LEU A 109 -7.66 -7.52 -13.40
C LEU A 109 -7.56 -6.59 -14.61
N LEU A 110 -8.56 -5.74 -14.78
CA LEU A 110 -8.54 -4.69 -15.80
C LEU A 110 -7.28 -3.81 -15.63
N ARG A 111 -6.76 -3.34 -16.76
CA ARG A 111 -5.63 -2.41 -16.82
C ARG A 111 -6.08 -1.19 -17.58
N CYS A 112 -5.51 -0.03 -17.25
CA CYS A 112 -5.67 1.15 -18.09
C CYS A 112 -5.26 0.77 -19.52
N GLU A 113 -6.18 0.93 -20.47
CA GLU A 113 -5.89 0.66 -21.89
C GLU A 113 -4.81 1.62 -22.42
N LYS A 114 -4.27 1.30 -23.59
CA LYS A 114 -3.14 2.06 -24.17
C LYS A 114 -3.53 3.50 -24.49
N GLU A 115 -2.97 4.41 -23.70
CA GLU A 115 -2.31 5.69 -24.04
C GLU A 115 -1.86 6.30 -22.71
N ASN A 116 -2.80 6.43 -21.76
CA ASN A 116 -2.59 6.75 -20.34
C ASN A 116 -3.95 6.82 -19.60
N HIS A 117 -3.90 7.02 -18.28
CA HIS A 117 -5.07 7.14 -17.42
C HIS A 117 -5.95 8.39 -17.68
N TYR A 118 -5.42 9.43 -18.34
CA TYR A 118 -6.24 10.58 -18.73
C TYR A 118 -7.20 10.21 -19.86
N LYS A 119 -6.71 9.50 -20.87
CA LYS A 119 -7.55 9.03 -21.98
C LYS A 119 -8.66 8.13 -21.48
N GLU A 120 -8.31 7.16 -20.64
CA GLU A 120 -9.27 6.28 -19.97
C GLU A 120 -10.36 7.09 -19.25
N TRP A 121 -9.97 8.08 -18.43
CA TRP A 121 -10.92 8.93 -17.72
C TRP A 121 -11.84 9.69 -18.69
N THR A 122 -11.29 10.28 -19.75
CA THR A 122 -12.13 10.99 -20.74
C THR A 122 -13.10 10.06 -21.48
N ASP A 123 -12.71 8.81 -21.73
CA ASP A 123 -13.57 7.82 -22.38
C ASP A 123 -14.66 7.31 -21.41
N ALA A 124 -14.32 7.11 -20.14
CA ALA A 124 -15.25 6.80 -19.08
C ALA A 124 -16.32 7.89 -18.94
N CYS A 125 -15.92 9.16 -18.92
CA CYS A 125 -16.83 10.31 -18.90
C CYS A 125 -17.80 10.33 -20.09
N LYS A 126 -17.34 9.95 -21.28
CA LYS A 126 -18.18 9.92 -22.51
C LYS A 126 -19.08 8.69 -22.60
N SER A 127 -18.65 7.56 -22.08
CA SER A 127 -19.34 6.27 -22.24
C SER A 127 -20.21 5.88 -21.03
N GLY A 128 -20.02 6.53 -19.88
CA GLY A 128 -20.64 6.14 -18.61
C GLY A 128 -20.05 4.87 -17.97
N LYS A 129 -18.97 4.31 -18.54
CA LYS A 129 -18.25 3.17 -17.94
C LYS A 129 -17.40 3.63 -16.76
N LYS A 130 -17.19 2.74 -15.78
CA LYS A 130 -16.24 2.98 -14.69
C LYS A 130 -14.79 2.86 -15.19
N THR A 131 -13.90 3.68 -14.63
CA THR A 131 -12.46 3.53 -14.78
C THR A 131 -11.96 2.28 -14.04
N VAL A 132 -10.76 1.79 -14.38
CA VAL A 132 -10.08 0.69 -13.68
C VAL A 132 -9.74 1.05 -12.22
N CYS A 133 -9.66 2.34 -11.91
CA CYS A 133 -9.54 2.88 -10.57
C CYS A 133 -10.66 3.91 -10.34
N PRO A 134 -11.87 3.47 -9.94
CA PRO A 134 -13.00 4.36 -9.73
C PRO A 134 -12.83 5.15 -8.41
N VAL A 135 -13.57 6.26 -8.27
CA VAL A 135 -13.42 7.18 -7.12
C VAL A 135 -13.69 6.49 -5.78
N GLU A 136 -14.61 5.53 -5.74
CA GLU A 136 -14.93 4.78 -4.52
C GLU A 136 -13.71 4.00 -4.01
N LEU A 137 -12.95 3.38 -4.91
CA LEU A 137 -11.69 2.71 -4.55
C LEU A 137 -10.67 3.73 -4.01
N GLY A 138 -10.60 4.91 -4.61
CA GLY A 138 -9.76 6.00 -4.13
C GLY A 138 -10.15 6.48 -2.72
N CYS A 139 -11.44 6.58 -2.42
CA CYS A 139 -11.95 6.90 -1.09
C CYS A 139 -11.55 5.84 -0.06
N GLU A 140 -11.76 4.56 -0.36
CA GLU A 140 -11.38 3.44 0.52
C GLU A 140 -9.86 3.42 0.81
N MET A 141 -9.03 3.66 -0.20
CA MET A 141 -7.57 3.75 -0.01
C MET A 141 -7.18 4.95 0.86
N THR A 142 -7.86 6.08 0.66
CA THR A 142 -7.63 7.31 1.43
C THR A 142 -8.01 7.10 2.90
N GLU A 143 -9.11 6.41 3.18
CA GLU A 143 -9.53 6.05 4.54
C GLU A 143 -8.40 5.30 5.28
N VAL A 144 -7.81 4.27 4.65
CA VAL A 144 -6.70 3.51 5.25
C VAL A 144 -5.50 4.40 5.56
N ALA A 145 -5.11 5.27 4.63
CA ALA A 145 -3.99 6.19 4.80
C ALA A 145 -4.23 7.20 5.95
N LEU A 146 -5.45 7.76 6.02
CA LEU A 146 -5.83 8.71 7.07
C LEU A 146 -5.88 8.04 8.44
N LEU A 147 -6.36 6.80 8.54
CA LEU A 147 -6.32 6.04 9.80
C LEU A 147 -4.88 5.81 10.29
N GLY A 148 -3.94 5.59 9.38
CA GLY A 148 -2.52 5.50 9.72
C GLY A 148 -1.97 6.81 10.27
N SER A 149 -2.28 7.94 9.62
CA SER A 149 -1.93 9.27 10.10
C SER A 149 -2.55 9.58 11.46
N LEU A 150 -3.77 9.13 11.70
CA LEU A 150 -4.46 9.32 12.98
C LEU A 150 -3.82 8.50 14.10
N ALA A 151 -3.43 7.24 13.82
CA ALA A 151 -2.69 6.41 14.75
C ALA A 151 -1.32 7.03 15.10
N LEU A 152 -0.60 7.58 14.11
CA LEU A 152 0.67 8.28 14.33
C LEU A 152 0.48 9.55 15.17
N ARG A 153 -0.56 10.35 14.86
CA ARG A 153 -0.85 11.60 15.56
C ARG A 153 -1.24 11.37 17.03
N THR A 154 -1.97 10.30 17.31
CA THR A 154 -2.43 9.97 18.67
C THR A 154 -1.43 9.13 19.45
N GLY A 155 -0.58 8.35 18.78
CA GLY A 155 0.31 7.37 19.40
C GLY A 155 -0.43 6.18 20.02
N LYS A 156 -1.69 5.95 19.64
CA LYS A 156 -2.59 4.97 20.27
C LYS A 156 -3.02 3.87 19.29
N LEU A 157 -3.38 2.71 19.84
CA LEU A 157 -4.15 1.70 19.12
C LEU A 157 -5.60 2.20 18.95
N LEU A 158 -6.07 2.29 17.71
CA LEU A 158 -7.42 2.75 17.38
C LEU A 158 -8.23 1.59 16.78
N LYS A 159 -9.39 1.29 17.38
CA LYS A 159 -10.36 0.31 16.88
C LYS A 159 -11.38 1.02 16.01
N TRP A 160 -11.21 0.88 14.69
CA TRP A 160 -12.03 1.53 13.69
C TRP A 160 -13.25 0.70 13.30
N ASP A 161 -14.43 1.33 13.30
CA ASP A 161 -15.65 0.80 12.70
C ASP A 161 -15.94 1.55 11.40
N SER A 162 -15.70 0.90 10.26
CA SER A 162 -15.87 1.50 8.93
C SER A 162 -17.34 1.65 8.51
N LYS A 163 -18.29 0.98 9.19
CA LYS A 163 -19.72 1.17 8.88
C LYS A 163 -20.25 2.46 9.48
N THR A 164 -19.78 2.77 10.69
CA THR A 164 -20.19 3.98 11.41
C THR A 164 -19.19 5.13 11.25
N MET A 165 -18.03 4.88 10.66
CA MET A 165 -16.91 5.80 10.52
C MET A 165 -16.46 6.38 11.87
N ARG A 166 -16.29 5.51 12.88
CA ARG A 166 -15.94 5.90 14.26
C ARG A 166 -14.85 5.05 14.88
N ILE A 167 -14.11 5.66 15.80
CA ILE A 167 -13.22 4.95 16.72
C ILE A 167 -14.03 4.52 17.93
N THR A 168 -14.00 3.22 18.23
CA THR A 168 -14.84 2.60 19.27
C THR A 168 -14.18 2.55 20.64
N ASN A 169 -12.87 2.78 20.72
CA ASN A 169 -12.08 2.66 21.95
C ASN A 169 -11.43 3.98 22.41
N ASP A 170 -11.68 5.10 21.72
CA ASP A 170 -11.16 6.42 22.08
C ASP A 170 -12.11 7.51 21.56
N ASN A 171 -12.91 8.08 22.46
CA ASN A 171 -13.89 9.12 22.12
C ASN A 171 -13.22 10.46 21.78
N GLU A 172 -12.06 10.77 22.35
CA GLU A 172 -11.34 12.02 22.08
C GLU A 172 -10.76 12.01 20.67
N ALA A 173 -10.20 10.88 20.23
CA ALA A 173 -9.67 10.72 18.89
C ALA A 173 -10.74 10.91 17.79
N ASN A 174 -12.04 10.72 18.10
CA ASN A 174 -13.12 10.99 17.15
C ASN A 174 -13.23 12.47 16.76
N GLN A 175 -12.74 13.41 17.58
CA GLN A 175 -12.72 14.84 17.23
C GLN A 175 -11.81 15.17 16.04
N LEU A 176 -10.91 14.25 15.68
CA LEU A 176 -9.97 14.40 14.56
C LEU A 176 -10.51 13.86 13.23
N ILE A 177 -11.62 13.13 13.23
CA ILE A 177 -12.18 12.49 12.02
C ILE A 177 -13.02 13.49 11.22
N ALA A 178 -13.89 14.23 11.90
CA ALA A 178 -14.76 15.22 11.30
C ALA A 178 -14.64 16.53 12.09
N PRO A 179 -13.53 17.27 11.95
CA PRO A 179 -13.37 18.54 12.63
C PRO A 179 -14.46 19.52 12.16
N PRO A 180 -14.93 20.43 13.04
CA PRO A 180 -15.93 21.42 12.65
C PRO A 180 -15.40 22.26 11.48
N TYR A 181 -16.28 22.52 10.52
CA TYR A 181 -15.97 23.45 9.43
C TYR A 181 -15.70 24.85 10.00
N ARG A 182 -14.85 25.62 9.32
CA ARG A 182 -14.63 27.03 9.67
C ARG A 182 -15.94 27.79 9.45
N SER A 183 -16.32 28.62 10.41
CA SER A 183 -17.58 29.38 10.45
C SER A 183 -17.89 30.16 9.17
N ASP A 184 -16.86 30.60 8.48
CA ASP A 184 -16.98 31.52 7.33
C ASP A 184 -17.13 30.77 6.00
N TRP A 185 -17.09 29.43 6.03
CA TRP A 185 -17.27 28.55 4.87
C TRP A 185 -18.50 27.66 5.11
N ASN A 186 -19.69 28.20 4.80
CA ASN A 186 -20.92 27.41 4.77
C ASN A 186 -20.99 26.64 3.44
N MET A 187 -21.14 25.32 3.51
CA MET A 187 -21.45 24.46 2.36
C MET A 187 -22.94 24.41 2.10
#